data_AF-A0A7C5N6T7-F1
#
_entry.id   AF-A0A7C5N6T7-F1
#
_cell.length_a   1.000
_cell.length_b   1.000
_cell.length_c   1.000
_cell.angle_alpha   90.00
_cell.angle_beta   90.00
_cell.angle_gamma   90.00
#
_symmetry.space_group_name_H-M   'P 1'
#
loop_
_entity.id
_entity.type
_entity.pdbx_description
1 polymer ?
#
loop_
_entity_poly.entity_id
_entity_poly.type
_entity_poly.pdbx_seq_one_letter_code
_entity_poly.pdbx_strand_id
1 'polypeptide(L)'
;YRGTADALYQNMDIMHRHAPEYVMVLGGDHIYTMDYSKMLMMHVNSGADLTIGCIEVPREEAKAFGVMSVDTDMRITRFTEKPEDPETIPGRPDLSLASMGIYVFSTSFLYSALIADAEDPDSSHDFGKDIIPKAIHTANAIAYPFRNEDGTQAYWRDVGTLDSYWKANMELCAVEPELNLYDRNWPIWTYQTQHPPAKFVFDDEGRRGEAIDSLVSGGCILSGARVKRSVIFFATQIESYSTIKDSVILPKVTIGRNCRIRNAIVDKGTFIADGTVIGEDPEEDARRFHVTPEGIVLVTPEMLGQNLFLASVPK
;
A
#
# COMPACT_ATOMS: atom_id res chain seq x y z
N TYR A 1 13.72 11.40 14.60
CA TYR A 1 14.41 10.10 14.52
C TYR A 1 15.37 10.14 13.35
N ARG A 2 16.58 9.59 13.50
CA ARG A 2 17.63 9.54 12.47
C ARG A 2 17.38 8.45 11.42
N GLY A 3 16.65 7.42 11.80
CA GLY A 3 16.23 6.30 10.95
C GLY A 3 15.22 5.42 11.67
N THR A 4 14.84 4.30 11.04
CA THR A 4 13.83 3.36 11.57
C THR A 4 14.30 2.67 12.86
N ALA A 5 15.59 2.37 13.00
CA ALA A 5 16.16 1.79 14.22
C ALA A 5 16.25 2.83 15.35
N ASP A 6 16.67 4.06 15.05
CA ASP A 6 16.71 5.15 16.04
C ASP A 6 15.32 5.46 16.60
N ALA A 7 14.26 5.32 15.80
CA ALA A 7 12.89 5.48 16.28
C ALA A 7 12.56 4.50 17.42
N LEU A 8 13.02 3.25 17.36
CA LEU A 8 12.83 2.29 18.45
C LEU A 8 13.80 2.54 19.61
N TYR A 9 15.06 2.87 19.31
CA TYR A 9 16.07 3.16 20.34
C TYR A 9 15.65 4.31 21.26
N GLN A 10 15.18 5.43 20.70
CA GLN A 10 14.74 6.60 21.48
C GLN A 10 13.50 6.32 22.34
N ASN A 11 12.75 5.26 22.04
CA ASN A 11 11.55 4.85 22.79
C ASN A 11 11.75 3.52 23.55
N MET A 12 13.00 3.08 23.72
CA MET A 12 13.32 1.82 24.39
C MET A 12 12.86 1.80 25.84
N ASP A 13 12.82 2.95 26.52
CA ASP A 13 12.30 3.08 27.89
C ASP A 13 10.79 2.80 27.97
N ILE A 14 10.03 3.14 26.92
CA ILE A 14 8.60 2.83 26.82
C ILE A 14 8.43 1.33 26.65
N MET A 15 9.16 0.71 25.71
CA MET A 15 9.11 -0.74 25.50
C MET A 15 9.53 -1.51 26.76
N HIS A 16 10.58 -1.06 27.44
CA HIS A 16 11.11 -1.71 28.63
C HIS A 16 10.09 -1.75 29.78
N ARG A 17 9.27 -0.70 29.92
CA ARG A 17 8.19 -0.64 30.93
C ARG A 17 7.11 -1.70 30.72
N HIS A 18 6.91 -2.18 29.50
CA HIS A 18 5.96 -3.24 29.21
C HIS A 18 6.55 -4.65 29.39
N ALA A 19 7.88 -4.77 29.56
CA ALA A 19 8.61 -6.02 29.70
C ALA A 19 8.15 -7.12 28.71
N PRO A 20 8.07 -6.84 27.40
CA PRO A 20 7.67 -7.85 26.43
C PRO A 20 8.72 -8.96 26.34
N GLU A 21 8.28 -10.19 26.09
CA GLU A 21 9.19 -11.29 25.75
C GLU A 21 9.68 -11.17 24.31
N TYR A 22 8.76 -10.82 23.40
CA TYR A 22 9.01 -10.63 21.97
C TYR A 22 8.52 -9.25 21.52
N VAL A 23 9.26 -8.64 20.59
CA VAL A 23 8.88 -7.37 19.96
C VAL A 23 8.63 -7.59 18.48
N MET A 24 7.48 -7.13 18.01
CA MET A 24 7.13 -7.13 16.60
C MET A 24 7.27 -5.73 16.03
N VAL A 25 7.99 -5.62 14.91
CA VAL A 25 8.21 -4.38 14.19
C VAL A 25 7.54 -4.51 12.82
N LEU A 26 6.65 -3.56 12.50
CA LEU A 26 5.78 -3.63 11.34
C LEU A 26 5.94 -2.36 10.47
N GLY A 27 6.17 -2.53 9.17
CA GLY A 27 5.97 -1.47 8.18
C GLY A 27 4.49 -1.07 8.11
N GLY A 28 4.21 0.22 8.26
CA GLY A 28 2.85 0.78 8.33
C GLY A 28 2.28 1.27 7.00
N ASP A 29 2.98 1.03 5.91
CA ASP A 29 2.75 1.55 4.55
C ASP A 29 2.39 0.47 3.52
N HIS A 30 2.27 -0.79 3.95
CA HIS A 30 1.86 -1.91 3.09
C HIS A 30 0.38 -2.28 3.28
N ILE A 31 -0.22 -2.92 2.27
CA ILE A 31 -1.59 -3.43 2.31
C ILE A 31 -1.57 -4.97 2.32
N TYR A 32 -2.01 -5.57 3.42
CA TYR A 32 -2.12 -7.04 3.59
C TYR A 32 -3.05 -7.40 4.75
N THR A 33 -3.40 -8.68 4.87
CA THR A 33 -4.08 -9.24 6.05
C THR A 33 -3.28 -10.45 6.54
N MET A 34 -2.75 -10.39 7.76
CA MET A 34 -1.87 -11.43 8.29
C MET A 34 -2.17 -11.72 9.76
N ASP A 35 -2.37 -12.99 10.07
CA ASP A 35 -2.39 -13.49 11.44
C ASP A 35 -0.96 -13.66 11.95
N TYR A 36 -0.49 -12.68 12.73
CA TYR A 36 0.85 -12.69 13.29
C TYR A 36 1.08 -13.79 14.33
N SER A 37 0.03 -14.42 14.88
CA SER A 37 0.19 -15.48 15.88
C SER A 37 0.96 -16.69 15.32
N LYS A 38 0.78 -16.99 14.03
CA LYS A 38 1.47 -18.07 13.32
C LYS A 38 2.96 -17.76 13.18
N MET A 39 3.31 -16.53 12.80
CA MET A 39 4.70 -16.08 12.68
C MET A 39 5.39 -16.05 14.04
N LEU A 40 4.70 -15.55 15.08
CA LEU A 40 5.21 -15.54 16.45
C LEU A 40 5.45 -16.97 16.96
N MET A 41 4.51 -17.89 16.74
CA MET A 41 4.66 -19.28 17.15
C MET A 41 5.86 -19.96 16.46
N MET A 42 6.09 -19.67 15.19
CA MET A 42 7.29 -20.15 14.49
C MET A 42 8.56 -19.62 15.15
N HIS A 43 8.63 -18.31 15.43
CA HIS A 43 9.76 -17.66 16.09
C HIS A 43 10.10 -18.32 17.44
N VAL A 44 9.08 -18.55 18.28
CA VAL A 44 9.23 -19.21 19.58
C VAL A 44 9.74 -20.64 19.42
N ASN A 45 9.08 -21.45 18.57
CA ASN A 45 9.41 -22.86 18.42
C ASN A 45 10.81 -23.08 17.82
N SER A 46 11.28 -22.17 16.98
CA SER A 46 12.61 -22.24 16.40
C SER A 46 13.73 -21.73 17.31
N GLY A 47 13.39 -21.06 18.42
CA GLY A 47 14.34 -20.34 19.25
C GLY A 47 15.11 -19.27 18.45
N ALA A 48 14.42 -18.60 17.51
CA ALA A 48 15.05 -17.59 16.67
C ALA A 48 15.30 -16.30 17.46
N ASP A 49 16.41 -15.64 17.18
CA ASP A 49 16.65 -14.28 17.68
C ASP A 49 15.85 -13.26 16.85
N LEU A 50 15.67 -13.59 15.55
CA LEU A 50 15.01 -12.78 14.55
C LEU A 50 14.22 -13.67 13.59
N THR A 51 12.96 -13.29 13.33
CA THR A 51 12.17 -13.84 12.23
C THR A 51 11.70 -12.73 11.31
N ILE A 52 11.91 -12.89 9.99
CA ILE A 52 11.54 -11.90 8.97
C ILE A 52 10.41 -12.44 8.10
N GLY A 53 9.30 -11.70 8.01
CA GLY A 53 8.19 -12.00 7.11
C GLY A 53 8.59 -11.74 5.67
N CYS A 54 8.31 -12.69 4.77
CA CYS A 54 8.78 -12.62 3.40
C CYS A 54 7.77 -13.10 2.37
N ILE A 55 7.88 -12.55 1.17
CA ILE A 55 7.10 -12.94 -0.01
C ILE A 55 8.01 -13.34 -1.15
N GLU A 56 7.44 -14.05 -2.11
CA GLU A 56 8.13 -14.42 -3.34
C GLU A 56 7.71 -13.48 -4.45
N VAL A 57 8.71 -12.85 -5.05
CA VAL A 57 8.51 -11.89 -6.14
C VAL A 57 9.37 -12.27 -7.33
N PRO A 58 8.95 -11.92 -8.56
CA PRO A 58 9.81 -12.00 -9.72
C PRO A 58 11.14 -11.29 -9.47
N ARG A 59 12.24 -11.87 -9.95
CA ARG A 59 13.59 -11.37 -9.72
C ARG A 59 13.78 -9.88 -10.10
N GLU A 60 13.12 -9.41 -11.15
CA GLU A 60 13.19 -8.00 -11.55
C GLU A 60 12.50 -7.06 -10.54
N GLU A 61 11.38 -7.48 -9.96
CA GLU A 61 10.67 -6.72 -8.92
C GLU A 61 11.45 -6.71 -7.59
N ALA A 62 12.21 -7.78 -7.32
CA ALA A 62 13.01 -7.94 -6.11
C ALA A 62 14.06 -6.83 -5.88
N LYS A 63 14.47 -6.11 -6.93
CA LYS A 63 15.43 -4.99 -6.86
C LYS A 63 14.91 -3.82 -6.02
N ALA A 64 13.59 -3.71 -5.86
CA ALA A 64 12.96 -2.67 -5.05
C ALA A 64 12.93 -2.99 -3.54
N PHE A 65 13.29 -4.21 -3.14
CA PHE A 65 13.11 -4.72 -1.78
C PHE A 65 14.43 -5.15 -1.12
N GLY A 66 14.38 -5.37 0.19
CA GLY A 66 15.41 -6.15 0.90
C GLY A 66 15.28 -7.64 0.56
N VAL A 67 16.31 -8.24 -0.03
CA VAL A 67 16.30 -9.63 -0.51
C VAL A 67 17.05 -10.52 0.46
N MET A 68 16.44 -11.65 0.83
CA MET A 68 17.01 -12.65 1.71
C MET A 68 17.48 -13.87 0.93
N SER A 69 18.68 -14.33 1.26
CA SER A 69 19.17 -15.66 0.88
C SER A 69 18.90 -16.61 2.02
N VAL A 70 18.37 -17.79 1.72
CA VAL A 70 17.99 -18.80 2.71
C VAL A 70 18.59 -20.16 2.38
N ASP A 71 18.83 -20.96 3.41
CA ASP A 71 19.14 -22.38 3.27
C ASP A 71 17.86 -23.24 3.13
N THR A 72 18.00 -24.56 3.15
CA THR A 72 16.87 -25.50 3.01
C THR A 72 15.90 -25.47 4.18
N ASP A 73 16.31 -24.96 5.34
CA ASP A 73 15.50 -24.86 6.56
C ASP A 73 14.96 -23.43 6.78
N MET A 74 14.98 -22.59 5.74
CA MET A 74 14.59 -21.17 5.76
C MET A 74 15.43 -20.31 6.71
N ARG A 75 16.62 -20.75 7.12
CA ARG A 75 17.54 -19.89 7.88
C ARG A 75 18.11 -18.84 6.95
N ILE A 76 18.09 -17.59 7.38
CA ILE A 76 18.58 -16.47 6.59
C ILE A 76 20.10 -16.48 6.68
N THR A 77 20.76 -16.64 5.54
CA THR A 77 22.23 -16.67 5.45
C THR A 77 22.80 -15.31 5.03
N ARG A 78 21.99 -14.50 4.35
CA ARG A 78 22.33 -13.15 3.90
C ARG A 78 21.08 -12.31 3.72
N PHE A 79 21.22 -11.00 3.93
CA PHE A 79 20.24 -9.99 3.54
C PHE A 79 20.94 -8.88 2.79
N THR A 80 20.36 -8.48 1.66
CA THR A 80 20.88 -7.39 0.84
C THR A 80 19.75 -6.42 0.55
N GLU A 81 19.91 -5.16 0.96
CA GLU A 81 18.93 -4.10 0.70
C GLU A 81 19.03 -3.63 -0.76
N LYS A 82 17.93 -3.71 -1.51
CA LYS A 82 17.78 -3.24 -2.90
C LYS A 82 18.94 -3.64 -3.83
N PRO A 83 19.18 -4.95 -4.01
CA PRO A 83 20.28 -5.42 -4.85
C PRO A 83 19.99 -5.20 -6.34
N GLU A 84 21.02 -4.79 -7.10
CA GLU A 84 20.96 -4.73 -8.57
C GLU A 84 20.81 -6.12 -9.21
N ASP A 85 21.37 -7.16 -8.58
CA ASP A 85 21.27 -8.56 -8.99
C ASP A 85 20.75 -9.42 -7.83
N PRO A 86 19.41 -9.55 -7.69
CA PRO A 86 18.81 -10.28 -6.58
C PRO A 86 19.18 -11.76 -6.59
N GLU A 87 19.54 -12.29 -5.42
CA GLU A 87 19.73 -13.74 -5.23
C GLU A 87 18.39 -14.46 -5.36
N THR A 88 18.42 -15.66 -5.92
CA THR A 88 17.22 -16.45 -6.23
C THR A 88 16.98 -17.51 -5.18
N ILE A 89 15.74 -17.94 -5.05
CA ILE A 89 15.39 -19.01 -4.11
C ILE A 89 16.00 -20.33 -4.63
N PRO A 90 16.63 -21.15 -3.77
CA PRO A 90 17.15 -22.44 -4.17
C PRO A 90 16.10 -23.29 -4.91
N GLY A 91 16.41 -23.70 -6.14
CA GLY A 91 15.50 -24.47 -7.00
C GLY A 91 14.45 -23.65 -7.77
N ARG A 92 14.41 -22.33 -7.61
CA ARG A 92 13.45 -21.43 -8.29
C ARG A 92 14.15 -20.18 -8.84
N PRO A 93 14.77 -20.27 -10.04
CA PRO A 93 15.66 -19.24 -10.56
C PRO A 93 14.97 -17.91 -10.95
N ASP A 94 13.65 -17.93 -11.13
CA ASP A 94 12.89 -16.73 -11.56
C ASP A 94 12.36 -15.91 -10.37
N LEU A 95 12.53 -16.42 -9.15
CA LEU A 95 11.96 -15.84 -7.93
C LEU A 95 13.03 -15.52 -6.89
N SER A 96 12.81 -14.43 -6.19
CA SER A 96 13.60 -14.00 -5.03
C SER A 96 12.71 -13.88 -3.80
N LEU A 97 13.32 -14.01 -2.62
CA LEU A 97 12.63 -13.88 -1.34
C LEU A 97 12.76 -12.43 -0.84
N ALA A 98 11.69 -11.65 -0.97
CA ALA A 98 11.65 -10.25 -0.57
C ALA A 98 11.11 -10.11 0.85
N SER A 99 11.78 -9.27 1.65
CA SER A 99 11.35 -8.87 2.99
C SER A 99 10.13 -7.96 2.92
N MET A 100 9.15 -8.23 3.78
CA MET A 100 7.94 -7.41 3.92
C MET A 100 8.12 -6.23 4.89
N GLY A 101 9.30 -6.09 5.51
CA GLY A 101 9.48 -5.15 6.62
C GLY A 101 8.69 -5.53 7.88
N ILE A 102 8.45 -6.84 8.07
CA ILE A 102 7.79 -7.42 9.24
C ILE A 102 8.84 -8.24 9.97
N TYR A 103 9.15 -7.85 11.20
CA TYR A 103 10.20 -8.49 12.00
C TYR A 103 9.64 -8.91 13.35
N VAL A 104 10.00 -10.10 13.81
CA VAL A 104 9.81 -10.55 15.19
C VAL A 104 11.18 -10.75 15.81
N PHE A 105 11.40 -10.11 16.95
CA PHE A 105 12.65 -10.20 17.69
C PHE A 105 12.42 -10.77 19.09
N SER A 106 13.38 -11.55 19.56
CA SER A 106 13.59 -11.74 20.99
C SER A 106 14.00 -10.39 21.61
N THR A 107 13.36 -9.97 22.70
CA THR A 107 13.53 -8.60 23.22
C THR A 107 14.97 -8.29 23.64
N SER A 108 15.66 -9.25 24.25
CA SER A 108 17.07 -9.12 24.63
C SER A 108 17.95 -8.85 23.41
N PHE A 109 17.74 -9.61 22.34
CA PHE A 109 18.47 -9.46 21.09
C PHE A 109 18.21 -8.09 20.45
N LEU A 110 16.95 -7.65 20.38
CA LEU A 110 16.60 -6.34 19.83
C LEU A 110 17.31 -5.21 20.60
N TYR A 111 17.30 -5.25 21.93
CA TYR A 111 17.92 -4.19 22.73
C TYR A 111 19.43 -4.13 22.54
N SER A 112 20.08 -5.29 22.53
CA SER A 112 21.52 -5.36 22.23
C SER A 112 21.83 -4.79 20.84
N ALA A 113 21.02 -5.11 19.83
CA ALA A 113 21.20 -4.60 18.48
C ALA A 113 21.01 -3.07 18.39
N LEU A 114 19.96 -2.53 19.02
CA LEU A 114 19.66 -1.09 19.02
C LEU A 114 20.73 -0.27 19.75
N ILE A 115 21.23 -0.77 20.89
CA ILE A 115 22.30 -0.10 21.65
C ILE A 115 23.60 -0.09 20.84
N ALA A 116 23.98 -1.24 20.27
CA ALA A 116 25.19 -1.35 19.45
C ALA A 116 25.13 -0.42 18.22
N ASP A 117 23.97 -0.31 17.58
CA ASP A 117 23.76 0.59 16.45
C ASP A 117 23.81 2.08 16.82
N ALA A 118 23.25 2.45 17.97
CA ALA A 118 23.28 3.83 18.46
C ALA A 118 24.72 4.29 18.81
N GLU A 119 25.60 3.35 19.17
CA GLU A 119 27.01 3.60 19.46
C GLU A 119 27.89 3.62 18.20
N ASP A 120 27.39 3.16 17.05
CA ASP A 120 28.12 3.09 15.78
C ASP A 120 28.02 4.43 15.01
N PRO A 121 29.13 5.19 14.88
CA PRO A 121 29.10 6.48 14.19
C PRO A 121 28.93 6.37 12.67
N ASP A 122 29.16 5.18 12.10
CA ASP A 122 29.05 4.93 10.66
C ASP A 122 27.67 4.38 10.26
N SER A 123 26.78 4.13 11.24
CA SER A 123 25.42 3.63 10.99
C SER A 123 24.50 4.69 10.39
N SER A 124 23.63 4.27 9.47
CA SER A 124 22.50 5.09 9.03
C SER A 124 21.26 4.98 9.92
N HIS A 125 21.35 4.19 11.00
CA HIS A 125 20.31 3.91 11.98
C HIS A 125 19.02 3.34 11.37
N ASP A 126 19.16 2.45 10.38
CA ASP A 126 18.05 1.78 9.69
C ASP A 126 18.07 0.25 9.87
N PHE A 127 16.88 -0.36 9.98
CA PHE A 127 16.79 -1.81 10.11
C PHE A 127 17.34 -2.55 8.89
N GLY A 128 16.90 -2.21 7.68
CA GLY A 128 17.28 -2.93 6.47
C GLY A 128 18.74 -2.72 6.07
N LYS A 129 19.29 -1.53 6.34
CA LYS A 129 20.67 -1.19 5.94
C LYS A 129 21.73 -1.52 7.00
N ASP A 130 21.40 -1.38 8.29
CA ASP A 130 22.39 -1.47 9.37
C ASP A 130 22.12 -2.67 10.28
N ILE A 131 20.96 -2.73 10.93
CA ILE A 131 20.68 -3.75 11.97
C ILE A 131 20.65 -5.15 11.38
N ILE A 132 19.78 -5.40 10.40
CA ILE A 132 19.52 -6.74 9.87
C ILE A 132 20.77 -7.34 9.21
N PRO A 133 21.50 -6.63 8.32
CA PRO A 133 22.71 -7.16 7.71
C PRO A 133 23.81 -7.52 8.73
N LYS A 134 24.00 -6.69 9.78
CA LYS A 134 24.98 -6.97 10.85
C LYS A 134 24.53 -8.12 11.74
N ALA A 135 23.24 -8.20 12.05
CA ALA A 135 22.63 -9.20 12.91
C ALA A 135 22.71 -10.63 12.32
N ILE A 136 22.45 -10.81 11.02
CA ILE A 136 22.27 -12.13 10.41
C ILE A 136 23.47 -13.07 10.60
N HIS A 137 24.68 -12.55 10.68
CA HIS A 137 25.88 -13.37 10.85
C HIS A 137 26.04 -13.97 12.24
N THR A 138 25.38 -13.40 13.25
CA THR A 138 25.50 -13.82 14.65
C THR A 138 24.18 -14.32 15.24
N ALA A 139 23.06 -13.91 14.65
CA ALA A 139 21.72 -14.26 15.08
C ALA A 139 21.24 -15.58 14.48
N ASN A 140 20.42 -16.30 15.24
CA ASN A 140 19.53 -17.30 14.66
C ASN A 140 18.38 -16.58 13.91
N ALA A 141 18.61 -16.24 12.65
CA ALA A 141 17.65 -15.55 11.79
C ALA A 141 16.89 -16.52 10.87
N ILE A 142 15.56 -16.43 10.84
CA ILE A 142 14.69 -17.32 10.03
C ILE A 142 13.71 -16.50 9.20
N ALA A 143 13.50 -16.92 7.95
CA ALA A 143 12.49 -16.34 7.08
C ALA A 143 11.13 -17.03 7.28
N TYR A 144 10.06 -16.24 7.33
CA TYR A 144 8.68 -16.68 7.43
C TYR A 144 7.95 -16.40 6.10
N PRO A 145 7.71 -17.42 5.25
CA PRO A 145 6.96 -17.25 4.02
C PRO A 145 5.50 -16.88 4.30
N PHE A 146 5.08 -15.70 3.84
CA PHE A 146 3.70 -15.26 3.95
C PHE A 146 2.86 -15.89 2.84
N ARG A 147 2.10 -16.93 3.20
CA ARG A 147 1.31 -17.76 2.29
C ARG A 147 -0.10 -18.00 2.79
N ASN A 148 -1.00 -18.25 1.85
CA ASN A 148 -2.35 -18.74 2.12
C ASN A 148 -2.31 -20.20 2.62
N GLU A 149 -3.44 -20.69 3.13
CA GLU A 149 -3.55 -22.07 3.66
C GLU A 149 -3.34 -23.15 2.59
N ASP A 150 -3.62 -22.85 1.33
CA ASP A 150 -3.37 -23.71 0.17
C ASP A 150 -1.92 -23.66 -0.33
N GLY A 151 -1.06 -22.87 0.33
CA GLY A 151 0.36 -22.70 -0.01
C GLY A 151 0.63 -21.64 -1.08
N THR A 152 -0.39 -20.99 -1.64
CA THR A 152 -0.21 -19.88 -2.60
C THR A 152 0.33 -18.62 -1.91
N GLN A 153 0.92 -17.70 -2.69
CA GLN A 153 1.39 -16.41 -2.17
C GLN A 153 0.21 -15.60 -1.64
N ALA A 154 0.27 -15.16 -0.37
CA ALA A 154 -0.80 -14.37 0.23
C ALA A 154 -0.81 -12.93 -0.29
N TYR A 155 -1.99 -12.27 -0.24
CA TYR A 155 -2.17 -10.90 -0.72
C TYR A 155 -1.31 -9.91 0.07
N TRP A 156 -0.38 -9.29 -0.63
CA TRP A 156 0.44 -8.20 -0.12
C TRP A 156 0.71 -7.22 -1.27
N ARG A 157 0.61 -5.93 -0.98
CA ARG A 157 0.96 -4.86 -1.92
C ARG A 157 1.77 -3.79 -1.20
N ASP A 158 2.90 -3.44 -1.81
CA ASP A 158 3.60 -2.17 -1.59
C ASP A 158 3.04 -1.16 -2.60
N VAL A 159 2.48 -0.07 -2.10
CA VAL A 159 1.88 1.00 -2.90
C VAL A 159 2.78 2.23 -2.98
N GLY A 160 4.10 2.01 -3.07
CA GLY A 160 5.12 3.04 -3.19
C GLY A 160 5.16 3.82 -4.51
N THR A 161 4.42 3.37 -5.54
CA THR A 161 4.28 4.07 -6.84
C THR A 161 2.83 4.42 -7.15
N LEU A 162 2.59 5.40 -8.01
CA LEU A 162 1.22 5.75 -8.43
C LEU A 162 0.54 4.60 -9.18
N ASP A 163 1.29 3.85 -9.99
CA ASP A 163 0.77 2.70 -10.74
C ASP A 163 0.36 1.57 -9.79
N SER A 164 1.20 1.24 -8.81
CA SER A 164 0.87 0.23 -7.79
C SER A 164 -0.29 0.67 -6.90
N TYR A 165 -0.36 1.94 -6.52
CA TYR A 165 -1.48 2.52 -5.78
C TYR A 165 -2.80 2.43 -6.56
N TRP A 166 -2.80 2.83 -7.84
CA TRP A 166 -3.97 2.70 -8.71
C TRP A 166 -4.37 1.24 -8.87
N LYS A 167 -3.42 0.37 -9.19
CA LYS A 167 -3.65 -1.06 -9.41
C LYS A 167 -4.27 -1.73 -8.19
N ALA A 168 -3.73 -1.49 -6.98
CA ALA A 168 -4.25 -2.06 -5.75
C ALA A 168 -5.71 -1.64 -5.47
N ASN A 169 -6.09 -0.40 -5.78
CA ASN A 169 -7.49 0.02 -5.70
C ASN A 169 -8.36 -0.64 -6.78
N MET A 170 -7.84 -0.74 -8.00
CA MET A 170 -8.58 -1.31 -9.13
C MET A 170 -8.81 -2.81 -9.01
N GLU A 171 -7.92 -3.54 -8.33
CA GLU A 171 -8.10 -4.96 -7.98
C GLU A 171 -9.42 -5.19 -7.22
N LEU A 172 -9.87 -4.22 -6.40
CA LEU A 172 -11.14 -4.31 -5.66
C LEU A 172 -12.37 -4.34 -6.58
N CYS A 173 -12.26 -3.85 -7.81
CA CYS A 173 -13.35 -3.86 -8.79
C CYS A 173 -13.52 -5.22 -9.48
N ALA A 174 -12.63 -6.18 -9.25
CA ALA A 174 -12.77 -7.53 -9.76
C ALA A 174 -14.01 -8.22 -9.16
N VAL A 175 -14.56 -9.20 -9.89
CA VAL A 175 -15.68 -10.02 -9.40
C VAL A 175 -15.28 -10.79 -8.14
N GLU A 176 -14.06 -11.32 -8.13
CA GLU A 176 -13.45 -12.02 -7.00
C GLU A 176 -12.10 -11.35 -6.70
N PRO A 177 -12.07 -10.28 -5.88
CA PRO A 177 -10.83 -9.59 -5.54
C PRO A 177 -9.99 -10.44 -4.57
N GLU A 178 -8.67 -10.47 -4.76
CA GLU A 178 -7.75 -11.16 -3.85
C GLU A 178 -7.84 -10.60 -2.42
N LEU A 179 -7.99 -9.28 -2.28
CA LEU A 179 -8.31 -8.63 -1.01
C LEU A 179 -9.83 -8.52 -0.84
N ASN A 180 -10.40 -9.41 -0.03
CA ASN A 180 -11.82 -9.42 0.26
C ASN A 180 -12.19 -8.50 1.43
N LEU A 181 -12.61 -7.27 1.12
CA LEU A 181 -13.09 -6.30 2.12
C LEU A 181 -14.42 -6.68 2.80
N TYR A 182 -15.08 -7.74 2.33
CA TYR A 182 -16.33 -8.25 2.91
C TYR A 182 -16.11 -9.44 3.86
N ASP A 183 -14.85 -9.85 4.09
CA ASP A 183 -14.55 -10.86 5.10
C ASP A 183 -14.87 -10.33 6.50
N ARG A 184 -15.77 -11.03 7.20
CA ARG A 184 -16.20 -10.71 8.56
C ARG A 184 -15.35 -11.38 9.63
N ASN A 185 -14.54 -12.37 9.26
CA ASN A 185 -13.63 -13.05 10.18
C ASN A 185 -12.35 -12.23 10.40
N TRP A 186 -12.00 -11.38 9.43
CA TRP A 186 -10.84 -10.48 9.50
C TRP A 186 -11.20 -9.03 9.14
N PRO A 187 -11.95 -8.32 10.00
CA PRO A 187 -12.39 -6.95 9.70
C PRO A 187 -11.24 -5.95 9.72
N ILE A 188 -11.20 -5.05 8.73
CA ILE A 188 -10.29 -3.90 8.71
C ILE A 188 -10.95 -2.72 9.42
N TRP A 189 -10.44 -2.36 10.59
CA TRP A 189 -10.92 -1.21 11.34
C TRP A 189 -10.38 0.10 10.75
N THR A 190 -11.23 1.12 10.62
CA THR A 190 -10.83 2.46 10.19
C THR A 190 -11.77 3.52 10.76
N TYR A 191 -11.41 4.79 10.63
CA TYR A 191 -12.30 5.89 10.93
C TYR A 191 -13.39 6.01 9.85
N GLN A 192 -14.65 5.84 10.25
CA GLN A 192 -15.80 5.96 9.36
C GLN A 192 -16.59 7.24 9.64
N THR A 193 -16.64 8.13 8.66
CA THR A 193 -17.48 9.34 8.73
C THR A 193 -18.96 8.99 8.50
N GLN A 194 -19.86 9.69 9.21
CA GLN A 194 -21.29 9.51 9.01
C GLN A 194 -21.75 10.28 7.76
N HIS A 195 -21.98 9.55 6.68
CA HIS A 195 -22.53 10.07 5.42
C HIS A 195 -23.86 9.40 5.07
N PRO A 196 -24.74 10.06 4.30
CA PRO A 196 -25.95 9.41 3.78
C PRO A 196 -25.57 8.26 2.81
N PRO A 197 -26.54 7.39 2.44
CA PRO A 197 -26.31 6.41 1.38
C PRO A 197 -25.86 7.04 0.06
N ALA A 198 -25.19 6.27 -0.79
CA ALA A 198 -24.91 6.68 -2.16
C ALA A 198 -26.23 6.88 -2.93
N LYS A 199 -26.31 7.98 -3.69
CA LYS A 199 -27.51 8.37 -4.45
C LYS A 199 -27.23 8.34 -5.95
N PHE A 200 -28.07 7.63 -6.67
CA PHE A 200 -28.03 7.51 -8.13
C PHE A 200 -29.34 8.08 -8.68
N VAL A 201 -29.26 9.03 -9.60
CA VAL A 201 -30.45 9.71 -10.16
C VAL A 201 -30.37 9.88 -11.67
N PHE A 202 -31.55 10.08 -12.26
CA PHE A 202 -31.85 10.11 -13.70
C PHE A 202 -31.79 8.74 -14.38
N ASP A 203 -32.74 8.53 -15.27
CA ASP A 203 -32.86 7.36 -16.15
C ASP A 203 -33.51 7.79 -17.48
N ASP A 204 -33.12 8.96 -17.98
CA ASP A 204 -33.56 9.47 -19.27
C ASP A 204 -32.66 8.89 -20.38
N GLU A 205 -33.15 8.87 -21.62
CA GLU A 205 -32.33 8.47 -22.76
C GLU A 205 -31.06 9.34 -22.85
N GLY A 206 -29.89 8.70 -22.83
CA GLY A 206 -28.60 9.40 -22.83
C GLY A 206 -28.16 9.99 -21.48
N ARG A 207 -28.96 9.89 -20.41
CA ARG A 207 -28.63 10.41 -19.07
C ARG A 207 -29.08 9.46 -17.98
N ARG A 208 -28.14 8.70 -17.44
CA ARG A 208 -28.38 7.74 -16.36
C ARG A 208 -27.29 7.81 -15.32
N GLY A 209 -27.67 7.89 -14.04
CA GLY A 209 -26.74 7.71 -12.93
C GLY A 209 -26.54 6.22 -12.67
N GLU A 210 -25.38 5.67 -13.05
CA GLU A 210 -25.08 4.23 -12.88
C GLU A 210 -23.60 3.99 -12.55
N ALA A 211 -23.32 2.88 -11.86
CA ALA A 211 -21.98 2.38 -11.62
C ALA A 211 -21.94 0.87 -11.91
N ILE A 212 -20.98 0.43 -12.72
CA ILE A 212 -20.83 -0.97 -13.17
C ILE A 212 -19.41 -1.45 -12.86
N ASP A 213 -19.29 -2.61 -12.21
CA ASP A 213 -18.00 -3.15 -11.75
C ASP A 213 -17.24 -2.14 -10.89
N SER A 214 -17.93 -1.44 -9.99
CA SER A 214 -17.42 -0.25 -9.30
C SER A 214 -17.79 -0.25 -7.83
N LEU A 215 -16.93 0.36 -7.01
CA LEU A 215 -17.18 0.60 -5.60
C LEU A 215 -17.58 2.06 -5.41
N VAL A 216 -18.72 2.31 -4.78
CA VAL A 216 -19.24 3.66 -4.50
C VAL A 216 -19.50 3.81 -3.01
N SER A 217 -18.74 4.70 -2.37
CA SER A 217 -18.83 4.97 -0.94
C SER A 217 -20.05 5.80 -0.56
N GLY A 218 -20.34 5.89 0.75
CA GLY A 218 -21.40 6.74 1.28
C GLY A 218 -21.20 8.22 0.98
N GLY A 219 -22.29 8.97 0.88
CA GLY A 219 -22.30 10.41 0.60
C GLY A 219 -22.16 10.77 -0.88
N CYS A 220 -21.92 9.79 -1.75
CA CYS A 220 -21.76 10.05 -3.17
C CYS A 220 -23.09 10.36 -3.88
N ILE A 221 -23.04 11.23 -4.88
CA ILE A 221 -24.16 11.54 -5.76
C ILE A 221 -23.72 11.38 -7.22
N LEU A 222 -24.30 10.40 -7.90
CA LEU A 222 -24.13 10.17 -9.34
C LEU A 222 -25.35 10.73 -10.07
N SER A 223 -25.22 11.97 -10.53
CA SER A 223 -26.28 12.79 -11.11
C SER A 223 -26.31 12.64 -12.62
N GLY A 224 -26.79 11.50 -13.15
CA GLY A 224 -26.82 11.27 -14.60
C GLY A 224 -25.44 10.99 -15.21
N ALA A 225 -24.51 10.49 -14.38
CA ALA A 225 -23.15 10.13 -14.74
C ALA A 225 -22.97 8.61 -14.81
N ARG A 226 -22.08 8.14 -15.70
CA ARG A 226 -21.75 6.72 -15.85
C ARG A 226 -20.37 6.44 -15.26
N VAL A 227 -20.30 5.49 -14.33
CA VAL A 227 -19.06 5.03 -13.72
C VAL A 227 -18.84 3.56 -14.09
N LYS A 228 -17.63 3.20 -14.51
CA LYS A 228 -17.28 1.81 -14.86
C LYS A 228 -15.90 1.44 -14.38
N ARG A 229 -15.74 0.31 -13.67
CA ARG A 229 -14.43 -0.15 -13.14
C ARG A 229 -13.70 1.00 -12.47
N SER A 230 -14.22 1.43 -11.34
CA SER A 230 -13.69 2.62 -10.66
C SER A 230 -14.06 2.58 -9.19
N VAL A 231 -13.20 3.18 -8.37
CA VAL A 231 -13.41 3.32 -6.93
C VAL A 231 -13.73 4.77 -6.63
N ILE A 232 -14.94 5.03 -6.15
CA ILE A 232 -15.43 6.35 -5.79
C ILE A 232 -15.49 6.45 -4.26
N PHE A 233 -14.56 7.21 -3.69
CA PHE A 233 -14.51 7.48 -2.27
C PHE A 233 -15.63 8.44 -1.83
N PHE A 234 -15.83 8.53 -0.52
CA PHE A 234 -17.00 9.15 0.09
C PHE A 234 -17.19 10.64 -0.27
N ALA A 235 -18.45 11.07 -0.20
CA ALA A 235 -18.88 12.45 -0.40
C ALA A 235 -18.49 13.07 -1.76
N THR A 236 -18.35 12.24 -2.80
CA THR A 236 -18.02 12.67 -4.16
C THR A 236 -19.28 12.95 -4.99
N GLN A 237 -19.28 14.03 -5.77
CA GLN A 237 -20.38 14.40 -6.66
C GLN A 237 -19.93 14.31 -8.11
N ILE A 238 -20.73 13.68 -8.96
CA ILE A 238 -20.44 13.54 -10.39
C ILE A 238 -21.69 13.95 -11.18
N GLU A 239 -21.55 15.01 -11.96
CA GLU A 239 -22.64 15.65 -12.68
C GLU A 239 -22.95 15.00 -14.03
N SER A 240 -24.07 15.43 -14.61
CA SER A 240 -24.67 14.77 -15.76
C SER A 240 -23.77 14.70 -16.98
N TYR A 241 -23.94 13.61 -17.73
CA TYR A 241 -23.23 13.33 -18.98
C TYR A 241 -21.73 13.07 -18.80
N SER A 242 -21.24 13.01 -17.56
CA SER A 242 -19.85 12.66 -17.27
C SER A 242 -19.66 11.15 -17.24
N THR A 243 -18.52 10.70 -17.75
CA THR A 243 -18.12 9.29 -17.79
C THR A 243 -16.79 9.08 -17.09
N ILE A 244 -16.78 8.21 -16.09
CA ILE A 244 -15.59 7.84 -15.32
C ILE A 244 -15.29 6.37 -15.58
N LYS A 245 -14.07 6.06 -15.98
CA LYS A 245 -13.65 4.70 -16.29
C LYS A 245 -12.26 4.42 -15.74
N ASP A 246 -12.01 3.23 -15.22
CA ASP A 246 -10.66 2.79 -14.83
C ASP A 246 -9.94 3.79 -13.90
N SER A 247 -10.66 4.39 -12.94
CA SER A 247 -10.17 5.54 -12.17
C SER A 247 -10.43 5.40 -10.67
N VAL A 248 -9.56 6.03 -9.88
CA VAL A 248 -9.66 6.15 -8.43
C VAL A 248 -9.97 7.60 -8.08
N ILE A 249 -11.17 7.85 -7.55
CA ILE A 249 -11.65 9.19 -7.22
C ILE A 249 -11.65 9.33 -5.70
N LEU A 250 -10.70 10.10 -5.15
CA LEU A 250 -10.51 10.28 -3.71
C LEU A 250 -11.66 11.10 -3.08
N PRO A 251 -11.74 11.19 -1.73
CA PRO A 251 -12.91 11.74 -1.08
C PRO A 251 -13.19 13.20 -1.44
N LYS A 252 -14.48 13.56 -1.42
CA LYS A 252 -14.96 14.95 -1.57
C LYS A 252 -14.62 15.60 -2.92
N VAL A 253 -14.40 14.80 -3.95
CA VAL A 253 -14.19 15.31 -5.31
C VAL A 253 -15.53 15.76 -5.90
N THR A 254 -15.50 16.83 -6.68
CA THR A 254 -16.66 17.29 -7.47
C THR A 254 -16.29 17.26 -8.93
N ILE A 255 -17.06 16.54 -9.75
CA ILE A 255 -16.86 16.44 -11.19
C ILE A 255 -18.04 17.08 -11.89
N GLY A 256 -17.75 18.12 -12.67
CA GLY A 256 -18.70 18.87 -13.48
C GLY A 256 -19.33 18.05 -14.61
N ARG A 257 -20.18 18.70 -15.41
CA ARG A 257 -20.94 18.06 -16.50
C ARG A 257 -20.06 17.74 -17.69
N ASN A 258 -20.44 16.72 -18.48
CA ASN A 258 -19.77 16.37 -19.73
C ASN A 258 -18.26 16.05 -19.61
N CYS A 259 -17.80 15.64 -18.43
CA CYS A 259 -16.40 15.25 -18.23
C CYS A 259 -16.14 13.83 -18.72
N ARG A 260 -14.95 13.56 -19.24
CA ARG A 260 -14.52 12.19 -19.59
C ARG A 260 -13.18 11.91 -18.93
N ILE A 261 -13.18 10.99 -17.96
CA ILE A 261 -12.01 10.68 -17.14
C ILE A 261 -11.72 9.19 -17.27
N ARG A 262 -10.51 8.85 -17.72
CA ARG A 262 -10.02 7.46 -17.79
C ARG A 262 -8.61 7.31 -17.23
N ASN A 263 -8.30 6.16 -16.64
CA ASN A 263 -6.96 5.83 -16.13
C ASN A 263 -6.37 6.91 -15.20
N ALA A 264 -7.17 7.42 -14.26
CA ALA A 264 -6.78 8.56 -13.44
C ALA A 264 -6.89 8.29 -11.94
N ILE A 265 -6.04 8.96 -11.16
CA ILE A 265 -6.18 9.18 -9.74
C ILE A 265 -6.53 10.66 -9.54
N VAL A 266 -7.72 10.96 -9.01
CA VAL A 266 -8.14 12.33 -8.71
C VAL A 266 -8.05 12.56 -7.21
N ASP A 267 -7.18 13.47 -6.79
CA ASP A 267 -6.89 13.74 -5.38
C ASP A 267 -8.08 14.38 -4.66
N LYS A 268 -8.11 14.23 -3.34
CA LYS A 268 -9.20 14.63 -2.45
C LYS A 268 -9.59 16.09 -2.65
N GLY A 269 -10.88 16.39 -2.58
CA GLY A 269 -11.38 17.76 -2.65
C GLY A 269 -11.27 18.44 -4.01
N THR A 270 -10.70 17.79 -5.02
CA THR A 270 -10.52 18.37 -6.35
C THR A 270 -11.87 18.69 -7.00
N PHE A 271 -11.97 19.89 -7.60
CA PHE A 271 -13.08 20.28 -8.47
C PHE A 271 -12.67 20.12 -9.95
N ILE A 272 -13.31 19.21 -10.67
CA ILE A 272 -13.10 19.04 -12.12
C ILE A 272 -14.17 19.85 -12.85
N ALA A 273 -13.74 20.84 -13.64
CA ALA A 273 -14.64 21.73 -14.36
C ALA A 273 -15.39 21.02 -15.51
N ASP A 274 -16.56 21.56 -15.88
CA ASP A 274 -17.38 21.06 -16.98
C ASP A 274 -16.57 20.84 -18.27
N GLY A 275 -16.83 19.73 -18.96
CA GLY A 275 -16.20 19.38 -20.23
C GLY A 275 -14.75 18.90 -20.12
N THR A 276 -14.20 18.77 -18.91
CA THR A 276 -12.82 18.33 -18.73
C THR A 276 -12.62 16.90 -19.24
N VAL A 277 -11.59 16.72 -20.05
CA VAL A 277 -11.13 15.42 -20.55
C VAL A 277 -9.79 15.10 -19.92
N ILE A 278 -9.67 13.88 -19.37
CA ILE A 278 -8.47 13.34 -18.72
C ILE A 278 -8.27 11.88 -19.16
N GLY A 279 -7.03 11.55 -19.51
CA GLY A 279 -6.60 10.21 -19.89
C GLY A 279 -6.88 9.87 -21.35
N GLU A 280 -7.37 10.82 -22.17
CA GLU A 280 -7.64 10.60 -23.59
C GLU A 280 -6.47 10.93 -24.52
N ASP A 281 -5.70 11.98 -24.19
CA ASP A 281 -4.60 12.51 -24.98
C ASP A 281 -3.36 12.60 -24.08
N PRO A 282 -2.41 11.65 -24.22
CA PRO A 282 -1.23 11.61 -23.36
C PRO A 282 -0.36 12.87 -23.39
N GLU A 283 -0.29 13.58 -24.53
CA GLU A 283 0.52 14.80 -24.64
C GLU A 283 -0.13 15.95 -23.88
N GLU A 284 -1.44 16.13 -24.05
CA GLU A 284 -2.20 17.16 -23.34
C GLU A 284 -2.33 16.85 -21.84
N ASP A 285 -2.48 15.57 -21.48
CA ASP A 285 -2.50 15.13 -20.09
C ASP A 285 -1.15 15.39 -19.42
N ALA A 286 -0.02 15.06 -20.06
CA ALA A 286 1.31 15.31 -19.52
C ALA A 286 1.65 16.81 -19.43
N ARG A 287 1.03 17.65 -20.28
CA ARG A 287 1.16 19.11 -20.19
C ARG A 287 0.45 19.69 -18.97
N ARG A 288 -0.64 19.04 -18.52
CA ARG A 288 -1.55 19.54 -17.48
C ARG A 288 -1.33 18.89 -16.12
N PHE A 289 -0.91 17.63 -16.11
CA PHE A 289 -0.94 16.74 -14.96
C PHE A 289 0.34 15.91 -14.87
N HIS A 290 0.48 15.18 -13.76
CA HIS A 290 1.52 14.16 -13.67
C HIS A 290 1.01 12.86 -14.31
N VAL A 291 1.77 12.32 -15.26
CA VAL A 291 1.44 11.07 -15.97
C VAL A 291 2.57 10.07 -15.76
N THR A 292 2.22 8.88 -15.28
CA THR A 292 3.18 7.79 -15.05
C THR A 292 3.62 7.17 -16.38
N PRO A 293 4.73 6.39 -16.40
CA PRO A 293 5.13 5.65 -17.59
C PRO A 293 4.06 4.67 -18.11
N GLU A 294 3.20 4.13 -17.24
CA GLU A 294 2.09 3.25 -17.64
C GLU A 294 0.84 4.01 -18.09
N GLY A 295 0.87 5.36 -18.07
CA GLY A 295 -0.21 6.22 -18.54
C GLY A 295 -1.29 6.51 -17.50
N ILE A 296 -1.00 6.31 -16.20
CA ILE A 296 -1.89 6.72 -15.11
C ILE A 296 -1.75 8.21 -14.85
N VAL A 297 -2.86 8.94 -14.87
CA VAL A 297 -2.87 10.40 -14.69
C VAL A 297 -3.21 10.75 -13.24
N LEU A 298 -2.29 11.42 -12.54
CA LEU A 298 -2.55 12.00 -11.23
C LEU A 298 -3.01 13.46 -11.38
N VAL A 299 -4.20 13.76 -10.87
CA VAL A 299 -4.79 15.10 -10.86
C VAL A 299 -4.90 15.60 -9.43
N THR A 300 -4.31 16.76 -9.14
CA THR A 300 -4.38 17.43 -7.83
C THR A 300 -5.10 18.77 -7.93
N PRO A 301 -5.65 19.30 -6.83
CA PRO A 301 -6.23 20.65 -6.79
C PRO A 301 -5.24 21.71 -7.31
N GLU A 302 -3.97 21.61 -6.90
CA GLU A 302 -2.92 22.57 -7.25
C GLU A 302 -2.64 22.63 -8.75
N MET A 303 -2.65 21.48 -9.44
CA MET A 303 -2.51 21.41 -10.91
C MET A 303 -3.63 22.15 -11.64
N LEU A 304 -4.79 22.30 -11.00
CA LEU A 304 -5.95 23.03 -11.51
C LEU A 304 -6.05 24.46 -10.93
N GLY A 305 -5.02 24.94 -10.23
CA GLY A 305 -5.01 26.27 -9.62
C GLY A 305 -5.96 26.43 -8.43
N GLN A 306 -6.38 25.32 -7.81
CA GLN A 306 -7.27 25.32 -6.65
C GLN A 306 -6.45 25.34 -5.37
N ASN A 307 -6.98 25.99 -4.34
CA ASN A 307 -6.39 25.96 -3.01
C ASN A 307 -7.46 25.55 -2.00
N LEU A 308 -7.34 24.33 -1.48
CA LEU A 308 -8.33 23.76 -0.56
C LEU A 308 -8.36 24.46 0.81
N PHE A 309 -7.29 25.16 1.19
CA PHE A 309 -7.18 25.87 2.47
C PHE A 309 -7.63 27.33 2.39
N LEU A 310 -7.49 27.95 1.21
CA LEU A 310 -8.01 29.27 0.91
C LEU A 310 -9.40 29.08 0.30
N ALA A 311 -10.40 28.76 1.11
CA ALA A 311 -11.77 28.50 0.67
C ALA A 311 -12.26 29.51 -0.40
N SER A 312 -12.11 29.16 -1.68
CA SER A 312 -12.84 29.78 -2.77
C SER A 312 -14.03 28.88 -3.03
N VAL A 313 -15.08 29.08 -2.24
CA VAL A 313 -16.42 28.64 -2.63
C VAL A 313 -16.75 29.37 -3.93
N PRO A 314 -16.84 28.70 -5.10
CA PRO A 314 -17.47 29.33 -6.25
C PRO A 314 -18.96 29.43 -5.90
N LYS A 315 -19.51 30.64 -6.00
CA LYS A 315 -20.96 30.86 -5.95
C LYS A 315 -21.64 30.24 -7.15
#